data_AF-A0A125QIC2-F1
#
_entry.id   AF-A0A125QIC2-F1
#
_cell.length_a   1.000
_cell.length_b   1.000
_cell.length_c   1.000
_cell.angle_alpha   90.00
_cell.angle_beta   90.00
_cell.angle_gamma   90.00
#
_symmetry.space_group_name_H-M   'P 1'
#
loop_
_entity.id
_entity.type
_entity.pdbx_description
1 polymer ?
#
loop_
_entity_poly.entity_id
_entity_poly.type
_entity_poly.pdbx_seq_one_letter_code
_entity_poly.pdbx_strand_id
1 'polypeptide(L)'
;MDDSCADANSFWLTAVEKESIRDALIDICYEPTGGRDYIHLIRMTAYQKFPARLLKKLESLKDDDASYCVFENLPIDDTFGSPQGDANSLNFKSGYLSENVLVALGSLIAEPYSIKHEGPKLVNDLVPHPEAVGEYTGNGSDLELDLHTENAFQAYDSRGDTSPLALLLLGVRGDPAGVGPKTWVADAREALQVLEQADIEILYGKHFIIRQPYRWRNSAAGAKETHVYPILSGPLTHPRLCT
;
A
#
# COMPACT_ATOMS: atom_id res chain seq x y z
N MET A 1 -31.62 -12.50 -2.07
CA MET A 1 -30.58 -11.53 -2.42
C MET A 1 -29.52 -12.35 -3.10
N ASP A 2 -29.36 -12.15 -4.41
CA ASP A 2 -28.51 -12.97 -5.26
C ASP A 2 -27.06 -12.92 -4.78
N ASP A 3 -26.46 -14.10 -4.60
CA ASP A 3 -25.02 -14.33 -4.51
C ASP A 3 -24.38 -14.04 -5.89
N SER A 4 -24.44 -12.77 -6.31
CA SER A 4 -23.79 -12.31 -7.53
C SER A 4 -22.29 -12.24 -7.29
N CYS A 5 -21.57 -13.25 -7.80
CA CYS A 5 -20.13 -13.24 -8.06
C CYS A 5 -19.28 -12.63 -6.93
N ALA A 6 -18.97 -13.43 -5.91
CA ALA A 6 -17.88 -13.07 -5.01
C ALA A 6 -16.62 -12.84 -5.87
N ASP A 7 -16.21 -11.58 -5.96
CA ASP A 7 -14.94 -11.21 -6.59
C ASP A 7 -13.84 -12.03 -5.91
N ALA A 8 -13.07 -12.80 -6.68
CA ALA A 8 -12.04 -13.70 -6.16
C ALA A 8 -10.99 -12.93 -5.32
N ASN A 9 -10.87 -11.63 -5.55
CA ASN A 9 -9.96 -10.74 -4.85
C ASN A 9 -10.61 -9.98 -3.69
N SER A 10 -11.87 -10.25 -3.33
CA SER A 10 -12.54 -9.62 -2.19
C SER A 10 -12.64 -10.55 -0.98
N PHE A 11 -12.40 -10.01 0.20
CA PHE A 11 -12.58 -10.68 1.48
C PHE A 11 -13.47 -9.83 2.38
N TRP A 12 -14.71 -10.29 2.57
CA TRP A 12 -15.68 -9.59 3.43
C TRP A 12 -15.58 -10.03 4.88
N LEU A 13 -15.31 -9.11 5.82
CA LEU A 13 -15.37 -9.40 7.25
C LEU A 13 -16.81 -9.38 7.75
N THR A 14 -17.20 -10.42 8.51
CA THR A 14 -18.46 -10.41 9.24
C THR A 14 -18.45 -9.34 10.34
N ALA A 15 -19.62 -8.91 10.81
CA ALA A 15 -19.71 -7.94 11.90
C ALA A 15 -18.99 -8.43 13.18
N VAL A 16 -19.07 -9.74 13.48
CA VAL A 16 -18.38 -10.33 14.64
C VAL A 16 -16.86 -10.28 14.47
N GLU A 17 -16.36 -10.61 13.28
CA GLU A 17 -14.92 -10.54 12.97
C GLU A 17 -14.39 -9.10 13.04
N LYS A 18 -15.15 -8.14 12.52
CA LYS A 18 -14.83 -6.71 12.60
C LYS A 18 -14.71 -6.23 14.05
N GLU A 19 -15.71 -6.52 14.89
CA GLU A 19 -15.69 -6.10 16.28
C GLU A 19 -14.57 -6.79 17.07
N SER A 20 -14.28 -8.06 16.79
CA SER A 20 -13.14 -8.76 17.40
C SER A 20 -11.80 -8.09 17.08
N ILE A 21 -11.63 -7.55 15.86
CA ILE A 21 -10.41 -6.80 15.48
C ILE A 21 -10.39 -5.43 16.16
N ARG A 22 -11.54 -4.74 16.22
CA ARG A 22 -11.68 -3.47 16.93
C ARG A 22 -11.27 -3.62 18.40
N ASP A 23 -11.87 -4.56 19.11
CA ASP A 23 -11.61 -4.81 20.53
C ASP A 23 -10.13 -5.17 20.79
N ALA A 24 -9.49 -5.85 19.84
CA ALA A 24 -8.09 -6.23 19.97
C ALA A 24 -7.12 -5.05 19.83
N LEU A 25 -7.48 -4.01 19.06
CA LEU A 25 -6.54 -2.97 18.63
C LEU A 25 -6.87 -1.57 19.14
N ILE A 26 -8.10 -1.31 19.60
CA ILE A 26 -8.58 0.04 19.94
C ILE A 26 -7.75 0.71 21.05
N ASP A 27 -7.28 -0.07 22.03
CA ASP A 27 -6.54 0.44 23.18
C ASP A 27 -5.01 0.48 22.97
N ILE A 28 -4.53 0.05 21.80
CA ILE A 28 -3.11 0.09 21.48
C ILE A 28 -2.74 1.51 21.02
N CYS A 29 -1.78 2.13 21.71
CA CYS A 29 -1.24 3.41 21.26
C CYS A 29 -0.37 3.20 20.02
N TYR A 30 -0.68 3.90 18.93
CA TYR A 30 0.14 3.88 17.72
C TYR A 30 1.50 4.52 17.96
N GLU A 31 2.57 3.85 17.56
CA GLU A 31 3.91 4.40 17.54
C GLU A 31 4.32 4.79 16.10
N PRO A 32 4.36 6.09 15.75
CA PRO A 32 4.59 6.53 14.37
C PRO A 32 5.91 6.05 13.76
N THR A 33 6.95 5.84 14.58
CA THR A 33 8.27 5.39 14.12
C THR A 33 8.36 3.88 13.90
N GLY A 34 7.32 3.11 14.24
CA GLY A 34 7.34 1.65 14.07
C GLY A 34 8.36 0.96 14.99
N GLY A 35 8.45 1.37 16.25
CA GLY A 35 9.36 0.76 17.22
C GLY A 35 9.15 -0.76 17.36
N ARG A 36 10.24 -1.48 17.64
CA ARG A 36 10.22 -2.95 17.68
C ARG A 36 9.23 -3.51 18.69
N ASP A 37 9.11 -2.87 19.86
CA ASP A 37 8.20 -3.30 20.91
C ASP A 37 6.74 -3.12 20.48
N TYR A 38 6.42 -2.02 19.79
CA TYR A 38 5.11 -1.77 19.21
C TYR A 38 4.76 -2.78 18.11
N ILE A 39 5.67 -3.01 17.16
CA ILE A 39 5.46 -4.01 16.08
C ILE A 39 5.27 -5.41 16.68
N HIS A 40 6.08 -5.78 17.67
CA HIS A 40 5.94 -7.05 18.37
C HIS A 40 4.60 -7.18 19.08
N LEU A 41 4.19 -6.16 19.84
CA LEU A 41 2.91 -6.13 20.53
C LEU A 41 1.74 -6.31 19.57
N ILE A 42 1.71 -5.53 18.48
CA ILE A 42 0.64 -5.62 17.49
C ILE A 42 0.61 -6.98 16.83
N ARG A 43 1.76 -7.49 16.38
CA ARG A 43 1.83 -8.81 15.72
C ARG A 43 1.30 -9.91 16.63
N MET A 44 1.76 -9.94 17.89
CA MET A 44 1.31 -10.94 18.85
C MET A 44 -0.18 -10.82 19.18
N THR A 45 -0.67 -9.59 19.33
CA THR A 45 -2.10 -9.33 19.56
C THR A 45 -2.94 -9.80 18.39
N ALA A 46 -2.54 -9.48 17.16
CA ALA A 46 -3.22 -9.89 15.95
C ALA A 46 -3.26 -11.42 15.81
N TYR A 47 -2.12 -12.12 15.97
CA TYR A 47 -2.09 -13.58 15.93
C TYR A 47 -3.01 -14.25 16.97
N GLN A 48 -3.14 -13.66 18.16
CA GLN A 48 -3.95 -14.23 19.25
C GLN A 48 -5.44 -13.91 19.14
N LYS A 49 -5.79 -12.76 18.58
CA LYS A 49 -7.15 -12.19 18.65
C LYS A 49 -7.86 -12.12 17.31
N PHE A 50 -7.13 -12.14 16.18
CA PHE A 50 -7.77 -12.05 14.87
C PHE A 50 -8.52 -13.34 14.53
N PRO A 51 -9.62 -13.23 13.77
CA PRO A 51 -10.36 -14.39 13.29
C PRO A 51 -9.47 -15.31 12.45
N ALA A 52 -9.58 -16.62 12.67
CA ALA A 52 -8.79 -17.63 11.93
C ALA A 52 -8.99 -17.54 10.41
N ARG A 53 -10.19 -17.15 9.95
CA ARG A 53 -10.48 -16.97 8.52
C ARG A 53 -9.68 -15.82 7.91
N LEU A 54 -9.54 -14.71 8.64
CA LEU A 54 -8.71 -13.58 8.23
C LEU A 54 -7.24 -13.98 8.21
N LEU A 55 -6.74 -14.63 9.28
CA LEU A 55 -5.36 -15.11 9.33
C LEU A 55 -5.03 -16.03 8.16
N LYS A 56 -5.91 -16.99 7.84
CA LYS A 56 -5.74 -17.88 6.68
C LYS A 56 -5.72 -17.11 5.36
N LYS A 57 -6.57 -16.09 5.20
CA LYS A 57 -6.56 -15.25 4.00
C LYS A 57 -5.24 -14.47 3.88
N LEU A 58 -4.76 -13.86 4.98
CA LEU A 58 -3.50 -13.12 4.97
C LEU A 58 -2.29 -14.01 4.66
N GLU A 59 -2.26 -15.25 5.18
CA GLU A 59 -1.24 -16.24 4.82
C GLU A 59 -1.28 -16.56 3.32
N SER A 60 -2.47 -16.75 2.73
CA SER A 60 -2.58 -17.05 1.30
C SER A 60 -2.12 -15.92 0.37
N LEU A 61 -2.01 -14.68 0.87
CA LEU A 61 -1.46 -13.58 0.07
C LEU A 61 0.05 -13.69 -0.16
N LYS A 62 0.74 -14.51 0.63
CA LYS A 62 2.19 -14.74 0.49
C LYS A 62 2.53 -15.61 -0.71
N ASP A 63 1.54 -16.29 -1.28
CA ASP A 63 1.69 -17.17 -2.43
C ASP A 63 1.71 -16.41 -3.78
N ASP A 64 1.47 -15.08 -3.78
CA ASP A 64 1.58 -14.17 -4.94
C ASP A 64 0.62 -14.45 -6.12
N ASP A 65 -0.54 -15.05 -5.82
CA ASP A 65 -1.52 -15.46 -6.83
C ASP A 65 -2.35 -14.28 -7.41
N ALA A 66 -2.44 -13.15 -6.71
CA ALA A 66 -3.26 -12.00 -7.11
C ALA A 66 -2.49 -10.68 -6.95
N SER A 67 -2.64 -9.79 -7.93
CA SER A 67 -2.02 -8.44 -7.91
C SER A 67 -2.64 -7.51 -6.86
N TYR A 68 -3.84 -7.82 -6.37
CA TYR A 68 -4.50 -7.09 -5.30
C TYR A 68 -5.48 -7.97 -4.51
N CYS A 69 -5.83 -7.50 -3.31
CA CYS A 69 -6.91 -8.06 -2.50
C CYS A 69 -7.62 -6.94 -1.75
N VAL A 70 -8.95 -6.90 -1.82
CA VAL A 70 -9.81 -5.93 -1.13
C VAL A 70 -10.37 -6.56 0.13
N PHE A 71 -10.10 -5.95 1.29
CA PHE A 71 -10.69 -6.35 2.57
C PHE A 71 -11.85 -5.43 2.90
N GLU A 72 -13.05 -5.98 2.87
CA GLU A 72 -14.28 -5.22 3.09
C GLU A 72 -14.72 -5.28 4.55
N ASN A 73 -15.31 -4.17 5.02
CA ASN A 73 -15.85 -4.04 6.37
C ASN A 73 -14.79 -4.19 7.50
N LEU A 74 -13.55 -3.74 7.25
CA LEU A 74 -12.54 -3.55 8.31
C LEU A 74 -13.02 -2.50 9.33
N PRO A 75 -12.60 -2.61 10.61
CA PRO A 75 -12.89 -1.58 11.60
C PRO A 75 -11.99 -0.36 11.36
N ILE A 76 -12.58 0.82 11.41
CA ILE A 76 -11.91 2.12 11.27
C ILE A 76 -12.30 3.04 12.43
N ASP A 77 -11.51 4.10 12.62
CA ASP A 77 -11.84 5.19 13.53
C ASP A 77 -13.04 5.98 13.02
N ASP A 78 -13.80 6.58 13.94
CA ASP A 78 -14.78 7.59 13.57
C ASP A 78 -14.03 8.86 13.15
N THR A 79 -14.30 9.36 11.94
CA THR A 79 -13.66 10.56 11.40
C THR A 79 -14.60 11.76 11.45
N PHE A 80 -14.03 12.92 11.76
CA PHE A 80 -14.77 14.19 11.84
C PHE A 80 -14.14 15.29 10.96
N GLY A 81 -13.09 14.97 10.22
CA GLY A 81 -12.50 15.86 9.21
C GLY A 81 -11.37 15.18 8.43
N SER A 82 -10.61 15.98 7.70
CA SER A 82 -9.40 15.54 6.99
C SER A 82 -8.24 16.46 7.37
N PRO A 83 -7.05 15.93 7.66
CA PRO A 83 -5.89 16.76 7.98
C PRO A 83 -5.52 17.66 6.79
N GLN A 84 -4.93 18.82 7.09
CA GLN A 84 -4.45 19.80 6.10
C GLN A 84 -2.97 20.08 6.40
N GLY A 85 -2.13 20.12 5.36
CA GLY A 85 -0.68 20.19 5.50
C GLY A 85 -0.15 19.16 6.49
N ASP A 86 0.73 19.60 7.40
CA ASP A 86 1.37 18.76 8.43
C ASP A 86 0.51 18.59 9.71
N ALA A 87 -0.81 18.84 9.64
CA ALA A 87 -1.66 18.71 10.81
C ALA A 87 -1.67 17.26 11.34
N ASN A 88 -1.67 17.10 12.67
CA ASN A 88 -1.77 15.79 13.29
C ASN A 88 -3.14 15.16 12.96
N SER A 89 -3.13 14.00 12.29
CA SER A 89 -4.33 13.26 11.88
C SER A 89 -5.21 12.83 13.07
N LEU A 90 -4.63 12.65 14.26
CA LEU A 90 -5.40 12.39 15.48
C LEU A 90 -6.39 13.51 15.81
N ASN A 91 -6.13 14.75 15.38
CA ASN A 91 -7.06 15.86 15.57
C ASN A 91 -8.30 15.77 14.66
N PHE A 92 -8.47 14.71 13.88
CA PHE A 92 -9.55 14.56 12.90
C PHE A 92 -10.27 13.20 13.00
N LYS A 93 -9.90 12.37 13.98
CA LYS A 93 -10.47 11.04 14.20
C LYS A 93 -10.43 10.61 15.67
N SER A 94 -11.20 9.58 16.02
CA SER A 94 -11.42 9.16 17.41
C SER A 94 -10.21 8.49 18.08
N GLY A 95 -9.21 8.03 17.33
CA GLY A 95 -8.10 7.25 17.87
C GLY A 95 -7.11 6.78 16.82
N TYR A 96 -6.47 5.64 17.08
CA TYR A 96 -5.40 5.06 16.25
C TYR A 96 -5.76 3.71 15.63
N LEU A 97 -7.05 3.35 15.63
CA LEU A 97 -7.48 2.03 15.19
C LEU A 97 -7.08 1.77 13.73
N SER A 98 -7.23 2.77 12.87
CA SER A 98 -6.97 2.65 11.44
C SER A 98 -5.49 2.38 11.14
N GLU A 99 -4.55 3.04 11.83
CA GLU A 99 -3.12 2.77 11.70
C GLU A 99 -2.78 1.39 12.28
N ASN A 100 -3.32 1.04 13.45
CA ASN A 100 -3.06 -0.24 14.08
C ASN A 100 -3.54 -1.40 13.20
N VAL A 101 -4.67 -1.26 12.50
CA VAL A 101 -5.17 -2.25 11.53
C VAL A 101 -4.16 -2.41 10.39
N LEU A 102 -3.70 -1.32 9.78
CA LEU A 102 -2.70 -1.38 8.70
C LEU A 102 -1.39 -2.03 9.15
N VAL A 103 -0.87 -1.65 10.32
CA VAL A 103 0.36 -2.23 10.88
C VAL A 103 0.17 -3.70 11.22
N ALA A 104 -0.98 -4.10 11.76
CA ALA A 104 -1.29 -5.49 12.08
C ALA A 104 -1.31 -6.36 10.81
N LEU A 105 -2.05 -5.95 9.78
CA LEU A 105 -2.12 -6.67 8.51
C LEU A 105 -0.74 -6.74 7.84
N GLY A 106 -0.04 -5.61 7.75
CA GLY A 106 1.32 -5.54 7.20
C GLY A 106 2.30 -6.44 7.94
N SER A 107 2.20 -6.52 9.27
CA SER A 107 3.05 -7.36 10.14
C SER A 107 2.73 -8.85 10.10
N LEU A 108 1.55 -9.25 9.61
CA LEU A 108 1.14 -10.64 9.41
C LEU A 108 1.49 -11.13 7.99
N ILE A 109 1.42 -10.24 7.00
CA ILE A 109 1.82 -10.52 5.61
C ILE A 109 3.35 -10.53 5.50
N ALA A 110 4.02 -9.49 5.99
CA ALA A 110 5.46 -9.31 5.91
C ALA A 110 5.96 -8.39 7.06
N GLU A 111 6.81 -7.42 6.74
CA GLU A 111 7.33 -6.42 7.69
C GLU A 111 6.97 -5.01 7.20
N PRO A 112 6.21 -4.22 7.98
CA PRO A 112 5.91 -2.85 7.61
C PRO A 112 7.15 -1.97 7.81
N TYR A 113 7.38 -1.06 6.87
CA TYR A 113 8.45 -0.06 6.96
C TYR A 113 8.00 1.25 6.31
N SER A 114 8.73 2.32 6.61
CA SER A 114 8.56 3.62 5.95
C SER A 114 9.85 4.08 5.30
N ILE A 115 9.70 4.97 4.32
CA ILE A 115 10.81 5.61 3.64
C ILE A 115 10.94 7.02 4.19
N LYS A 116 12.09 7.31 4.80
CA LYS A 116 12.36 8.59 5.48
C LYS A 116 12.08 9.83 4.61
N HIS A 117 12.26 9.72 3.29
CA HIS A 117 12.02 10.81 2.34
C HIS A 117 10.53 11.05 2.04
N GLU A 118 9.63 10.15 2.44
CA GLU A 118 8.18 10.26 2.26
C GLU A 118 7.46 10.69 3.54
N GLY A 119 8.10 10.51 4.68
CA GLY A 119 7.58 10.93 5.97
C GLY A 119 8.24 10.18 7.13
N PRO A 120 8.12 10.70 8.35
CA PRO A 120 8.63 10.01 9.54
C PRO A 120 7.67 8.91 10.04
N LYS A 121 6.42 8.88 9.55
CA LYS A 121 5.39 7.95 10.01
C LYS A 121 5.47 6.62 9.27
N LEU A 122 5.14 5.54 9.96
CA LEU A 122 4.96 4.21 9.38
C LEU A 122 3.69 4.13 8.53
N VAL A 123 2.65 4.85 8.94
CA VAL A 123 1.38 4.98 8.22
C VAL A 123 1.23 6.44 7.81
N ASN A 124 1.15 6.66 6.50
CA ASN A 124 1.05 8.00 5.94
C ASN A 124 -0.41 8.34 5.61
N ASP A 125 -0.77 9.60 5.84
CA ASP A 125 -2.09 10.12 5.51
C ASP A 125 -2.11 10.44 4.01
N LEU A 126 -3.01 9.80 3.26
CA LEU A 126 -3.24 10.09 1.84
C LEU A 126 -4.49 10.97 1.71
N VAL A 127 -4.28 12.29 1.71
CA VAL A 127 -5.35 13.30 1.71
C VAL A 127 -5.03 14.35 0.65
N PRO A 128 -6.00 14.77 -0.19
CA PRO A 128 -5.76 15.82 -1.16
C PRO A 128 -5.43 17.15 -0.46
N HIS A 129 -4.34 17.79 -0.88
CA HIS A 129 -3.93 19.09 -0.36
C HIS A 129 -4.25 20.20 -1.36
N PRO A 130 -4.89 21.31 -0.93
CA PRO A 130 -5.19 22.45 -1.81
C PRO A 130 -3.96 23.03 -2.53
N GLU A 131 -2.78 22.92 -1.90
CA GLU A 131 -1.51 23.40 -2.47
C GLU A 131 -0.91 22.45 -3.51
N ALA A 132 -1.31 21.17 -3.50
CA ALA A 132 -0.79 20.12 -4.37
C ALA A 132 -1.77 19.71 -5.48
N VAL A 133 -2.89 20.45 -5.64
CA VAL A 133 -3.99 20.11 -6.56
C VAL A 133 -3.52 19.74 -7.97
N GLY A 134 -2.55 20.49 -8.51
CA GLY A 134 -1.95 20.27 -9.83
C GLY A 134 -0.65 19.46 -9.86
N GLU A 135 -0.32 18.71 -8.80
CA GLU A 135 0.89 17.89 -8.73
C GLU A 135 0.59 16.39 -8.98
N TYR A 136 1.49 15.70 -9.70
CA TYR A 136 1.48 14.25 -9.85
C TYR A 136 2.03 13.55 -8.60
N THR A 137 1.30 13.64 -7.49
CA THR A 137 1.62 12.96 -6.23
C THR A 137 0.35 12.41 -5.61
N GLY A 138 0.47 11.52 -4.63
CA GLY A 138 -0.69 11.01 -3.88
C GLY A 138 -1.53 12.10 -3.17
N ASN A 139 -0.99 13.32 -3.05
CA ASN A 139 -1.65 14.46 -2.45
C ASN A 139 -2.35 15.39 -3.47
N GLY A 140 -2.19 15.10 -4.77
CA GLY A 140 -2.86 15.80 -5.86
C GLY A 140 -4.34 15.41 -5.98
N SER A 141 -5.10 16.18 -6.75
CA SER A 141 -6.54 15.91 -6.94
C SER A 141 -7.08 16.22 -8.33
N ASP A 142 -6.50 17.17 -9.08
CA ASP A 142 -7.00 17.55 -10.41
C ASP A 142 -6.35 16.75 -11.56
N LEU A 143 -5.27 16.02 -11.27
CA LEU A 143 -4.53 15.22 -12.26
C LEU A 143 -4.68 13.73 -11.96
N GLU A 144 -4.90 12.96 -13.02
CA GLU A 144 -4.85 11.50 -12.94
C GLU A 144 -3.42 11.07 -12.63
N LEU A 145 -3.28 10.19 -11.63
CA LEU A 145 -2.00 9.59 -11.29
C LEU A 145 -1.79 8.38 -12.21
N ASP A 146 -0.80 8.49 -13.09
CA ASP A 146 -0.46 7.41 -14.04
C ASP A 146 -0.12 6.10 -13.32
N LEU A 147 -0.27 4.98 -14.03
CA LEU A 147 0.17 3.67 -13.53
C LEU A 147 1.69 3.67 -13.29
N HIS A 148 2.10 3.21 -12.11
CA HIS A 148 3.50 3.11 -11.71
C HIS A 148 3.69 2.03 -10.65
N THR A 149 4.94 1.60 -10.45
CA THR A 149 5.32 0.78 -9.30
C THR A 149 5.79 1.71 -8.20
N GLU A 150 5.21 1.59 -7.00
CA GLU A 150 5.60 2.41 -5.86
C GLU A 150 7.10 2.26 -5.58
N ASN A 151 7.83 3.39 -5.60
CA ASN A 151 9.27 3.44 -5.37
C ASN A 151 10.12 2.46 -6.23
N ALA A 152 9.75 2.26 -7.49
CA ALA A 152 10.44 1.36 -8.43
C ALA A 152 11.98 1.50 -8.48
N PHE A 153 12.48 2.72 -8.31
CA PHE A 153 13.92 2.99 -8.24
C PHE A 153 14.66 2.13 -7.19
N GLN A 154 14.01 1.83 -6.06
CA GLN A 154 14.59 1.08 -4.96
C GLN A 154 14.79 -0.41 -5.25
N ALA A 155 14.20 -0.93 -6.33
CA ALA A 155 14.45 -2.31 -6.77
C ALA A 155 15.91 -2.54 -7.18
N TYR A 156 16.63 -1.46 -7.52
CA TYR A 156 18.03 -1.49 -7.95
C TYR A 156 18.97 -0.76 -6.98
N ASP A 157 18.59 -0.64 -5.71
CA ASP A 157 19.48 -0.09 -4.66
C ASP A 157 20.72 -0.98 -4.47
N SER A 158 21.84 -0.37 -4.09
CA SER A 158 23.12 -1.08 -3.90
C SER A 158 23.09 -2.11 -2.76
N ARG A 159 22.11 -2.01 -1.86
CA ARG A 159 21.87 -2.96 -0.77
C ARG A 159 20.98 -4.14 -1.18
N GLY A 160 20.49 -4.16 -2.42
CA GLY A 160 19.49 -5.12 -2.92
C GLY A 160 18.14 -4.45 -3.18
N ASP A 161 17.14 -5.26 -3.54
CA ASP A 161 15.78 -4.77 -3.73
C ASP A 161 15.21 -4.29 -2.38
N THR A 162 15.01 -2.98 -2.27
CA THR A 162 14.40 -2.32 -1.11
C THR A 162 13.06 -1.67 -1.45
N SER A 163 12.52 -1.97 -2.64
CA SER A 163 11.20 -1.50 -3.05
C SER A 163 10.09 -2.21 -2.27
N PRO A 164 8.92 -1.58 -2.12
CA PRO A 164 7.79 -2.20 -1.46
C PRO A 164 7.39 -3.53 -2.11
N LEU A 165 7.15 -4.54 -1.28
CA LEU A 165 6.52 -5.78 -1.73
C LEU A 165 5.05 -5.54 -2.06
N ALA A 166 4.36 -4.80 -1.19
CA ALA A 166 2.95 -4.48 -1.31
C ALA A 166 2.68 -3.09 -0.73
N LEU A 167 1.61 -2.45 -1.20
CA LEU A 167 1.06 -1.22 -0.66
C LEU A 167 -0.28 -1.54 0.01
N LEU A 168 -0.47 -1.07 1.24
CA LEU A 168 -1.73 -1.20 1.95
C LEU A 168 -2.43 0.16 2.01
N LEU A 169 -3.65 0.22 1.47
CA LEU A 169 -4.50 1.40 1.49
C LEU A 169 -5.77 1.10 2.27
N LEU A 170 -6.12 1.96 3.23
CA LEU A 170 -7.34 1.84 4.03
C LEU A 170 -8.21 3.07 3.83
N GLY A 171 -9.41 2.87 3.29
CA GLY A 171 -10.41 3.92 3.17
C GLY A 171 -10.97 4.29 4.54
N VAL A 172 -10.53 5.43 5.10
CA VAL A 172 -11.01 5.91 6.42
C VAL A 172 -12.17 6.90 6.28
N ARG A 173 -12.16 7.71 5.21
CA ARG A 173 -13.20 8.70 4.93
C ARG A 173 -13.47 8.74 3.43
N GLY A 174 -14.74 8.56 3.04
CA GLY A 174 -15.18 8.73 1.66
C GLY A 174 -15.26 10.21 1.25
N ASP A 175 -15.25 10.47 -0.05
CA ASP A 175 -15.45 11.80 -0.60
C ASP A 175 -16.86 12.32 -0.24
N PRO A 176 -17.00 13.50 0.42
CA PRO A 176 -18.29 14.10 0.71
C PRO A 176 -19.18 14.35 -0.52
N ALA A 177 -18.60 14.50 -1.71
CA ALA A 177 -19.32 14.70 -2.97
C ALA A 177 -19.93 13.41 -3.56
N GLY A 178 -19.63 12.24 -2.97
CA GLY A 178 -20.31 10.96 -3.26
C GLY A 178 -19.68 10.12 -4.38
N VAL A 179 -18.89 10.72 -5.28
CA VAL A 179 -18.04 9.97 -6.22
C VAL A 179 -16.59 10.20 -5.81
N GLY A 180 -16.07 9.30 -4.97
CA GLY A 180 -14.68 9.35 -4.56
C GLY A 180 -13.71 8.96 -5.68
N PRO A 181 -12.41 9.21 -5.48
CA PRO A 181 -11.38 8.77 -6.41
C PRO A 181 -11.40 7.25 -6.53
N LYS A 182 -11.08 6.75 -7.73
CA LYS A 182 -10.90 5.32 -7.98
C LYS A 182 -9.43 4.97 -7.94
N THR A 183 -9.11 3.81 -7.38
CA THR A 183 -7.78 3.22 -7.48
C THR A 183 -7.78 2.24 -8.64
N TRP A 184 -6.89 2.45 -9.59
CA TRP A 184 -6.65 1.52 -10.70
C TRP A 184 -5.49 0.62 -10.35
N VAL A 185 -5.65 -0.68 -10.62
CA VAL A 185 -4.60 -1.68 -10.49
C VAL A 185 -4.49 -2.43 -11.81
N ALA A 186 -3.27 -2.61 -12.30
CA ALA A 186 -2.99 -3.35 -13.53
C ALA A 186 -2.09 -4.55 -13.19
N ASP A 187 -2.49 -5.74 -13.66
CA ASP A 187 -1.73 -6.97 -13.45
C ASP A 187 -0.75 -7.20 -14.62
N ALA A 188 0.55 -7.28 -14.31
CA ALA A 188 1.58 -7.54 -15.31
C ALA A 188 1.35 -8.88 -16.05
N ARG A 189 0.76 -9.88 -15.40
CA ARG A 189 0.45 -11.19 -16.01
C ARG A 189 -0.64 -11.08 -17.08
N GLU A 190 -1.62 -10.21 -16.87
CA GLU A 190 -2.65 -9.92 -17.87
C GLU A 190 -2.08 -9.09 -19.01
N ALA A 191 -1.28 -8.07 -18.70
CA ALA A 191 -0.62 -7.25 -19.71
C ALA A 191 0.29 -8.07 -20.63
N LEU A 192 1.05 -9.03 -20.08
CA LEU A 192 1.93 -9.91 -20.86
C LEU A 192 1.18 -10.82 -21.84
N GLN A 193 -0.09 -11.15 -21.60
CA GLN A 193 -0.86 -12.01 -22.50
C GLN A 193 -1.21 -11.33 -23.83
N VAL A 194 -1.18 -10.00 -23.87
CA VAL A 194 -1.55 -9.21 -25.05
C VAL A 194 -0.36 -8.56 -25.74
N LEU A 195 0.84 -8.69 -25.17
CA LEU A 195 2.08 -8.15 -25.75
C LEU A 195 2.70 -9.12 -26.76
N GLU A 196 3.35 -8.59 -27.79
CA GLU A 196 4.13 -9.40 -28.71
C GLU A 196 5.42 -9.92 -28.04
N GLN A 197 5.89 -11.09 -28.46
CA GLN A 197 7.11 -11.69 -27.89
C GLN A 197 8.32 -10.76 -27.99
N ALA A 198 8.42 -9.98 -29.07
CA ALA A 198 9.49 -8.99 -29.25
C ALA A 198 9.43 -7.87 -28.20
N ASP A 199 8.23 -7.41 -27.83
CA ASP A 199 8.06 -6.40 -26.78
C ASP A 199 8.42 -6.96 -25.40
N ILE A 200 8.02 -8.20 -25.12
CA ILE A 200 8.38 -8.91 -23.89
C ILE A 200 9.92 -9.01 -23.77
N GLU A 201 10.60 -9.40 -24.86
CA GLU A 201 12.06 -9.47 -24.89
C GLU A 201 12.72 -8.11 -24.61
N ILE A 202 12.16 -7.01 -25.11
CA ILE A 202 12.62 -5.65 -24.78
C ILE A 202 12.41 -5.37 -23.30
N LEU A 203 11.24 -5.67 -22.72
CA LEU A 203 10.93 -5.40 -21.31
C LEU A 203 11.84 -6.17 -20.34
N TYR A 204 12.26 -7.38 -20.71
CA TYR A 204 13.24 -8.19 -19.99
C TYR A 204 14.72 -7.82 -20.29
N GLY A 205 14.95 -7.00 -21.32
CA GLY A 205 16.26 -6.50 -21.70
C GLY A 205 16.68 -5.26 -20.91
N LYS A 206 17.99 -5.02 -20.79
CA LYS A 206 18.54 -3.85 -20.09
C LYS A 206 18.45 -2.59 -20.96
N HIS A 207 17.25 -2.05 -21.09
CA HIS A 207 16.96 -0.92 -21.99
C HIS A 207 16.43 0.33 -21.27
N PHE A 208 16.16 0.25 -19.96
CA PHE A 208 15.42 1.30 -19.25
C PHE A 208 16.21 1.92 -18.13
N ILE A 209 16.00 3.23 -17.94
CA ILE A 209 16.54 4.00 -16.82
C ILE A 209 15.36 4.45 -15.97
N ILE A 210 15.38 4.13 -14.69
CA ILE A 210 14.38 4.58 -13.72
C ILE A 210 14.97 5.77 -12.97
N ARG A 211 14.21 6.86 -12.90
CA ARG A 211 14.62 8.06 -12.15
C ARG A 211 14.08 7.99 -10.73
N GLN A 212 14.84 8.57 -9.80
CA GLN A 212 14.33 8.75 -8.44
C GLN A 212 13.05 9.59 -8.44
N PRO A 213 12.10 9.30 -7.52
CA PRO A 213 10.95 10.15 -7.28
C PRO A 213 11.34 11.61 -7.12
N TYR A 214 10.52 12.53 -7.64
CA TYR A 214 10.84 13.96 -7.65
C TYR A 214 11.20 14.51 -6.26
N ARG A 215 10.44 14.11 -5.23
CA ARG A 215 10.66 14.52 -3.83
C ARG A 215 12.05 14.13 -3.30
N TRP A 216 12.63 13.05 -3.80
CA TRP A 216 13.94 12.56 -3.33
C TRP A 216 15.10 13.25 -4.06
N ARG A 217 14.87 13.66 -5.32
CA ARG A 217 15.90 14.29 -6.17
C ARG A 217 16.44 15.62 -5.62
N ASN A 218 15.66 16.31 -4.78
CA ASN A 218 16.03 17.59 -4.19
C ASN A 218 16.77 17.44 -2.85
N SER A 219 16.74 16.25 -2.22
CA SER A 219 17.26 16.02 -0.88
C SER A 219 18.41 14.99 -0.82
N ALA A 220 18.61 14.18 -1.86
CA ALA A 220 19.63 13.14 -1.88
C ALA A 220 20.99 13.60 -2.45
N ALA A 221 22.07 13.28 -1.74
CA ALA A 221 23.41 13.19 -2.32
C ALA A 221 23.59 11.79 -2.94
N GLY A 222 23.75 11.69 -4.26
CA GLY A 222 23.90 10.41 -4.95
C GLY A 222 23.38 10.39 -6.38
N ALA A 223 23.36 9.20 -7.00
CA ALA A 223 22.81 8.99 -8.33
C ALA A 223 21.28 9.22 -8.32
N LYS A 224 20.80 10.03 -9.27
CA LYS A 224 19.39 10.41 -9.41
C LYS A 224 18.59 9.48 -10.32
N GLU A 225 19.28 8.51 -10.90
CA GLU A 225 18.74 7.56 -11.87
C GLU A 225 19.56 6.27 -11.83
N THR A 226 18.95 5.18 -12.30
CA THR A 226 19.60 3.88 -12.35
C THR A 226 20.54 3.78 -13.56
N HIS A 227 21.35 2.73 -13.60
CA HIS A 227 21.89 2.23 -14.87
C HIS A 227 20.77 1.67 -15.76
N VAL A 228 21.11 1.18 -16.95
CA VAL A 228 20.15 0.45 -17.76
C VAL A 228 19.79 -0.89 -17.10
N TYR A 229 18.52 -1.06 -16.80
CA TYR A 229 17.93 -2.23 -16.18
C TYR A 229 16.72 -2.71 -16.98
N PRO A 230 16.29 -3.97 -16.79
CA PRO A 230 15.03 -4.43 -17.33
C PRO A 230 13.86 -3.92 -16.48
N ILE A 231 12.71 -3.67 -17.09
CA ILE A 231 11.47 -3.33 -16.37
C ILE A 231 10.80 -4.61 -15.83
N LEU A 232 10.98 -5.74 -16.54
CA LEU A 232 10.49 -7.05 -16.11
C LEU A 232 11.64 -7.96 -15.67
N SER A 233 11.40 -8.72 -14.60
CA SER A 233 12.31 -9.77 -14.15
C SER A 233 11.53 -10.95 -13.54
N GLY A 234 12.23 -12.03 -13.21
CA GLY A 234 11.58 -13.25 -12.70
C GLY A 234 10.84 -14.06 -13.78
N PRO A 235 10.10 -15.11 -13.39
CA PRO A 235 9.37 -15.98 -14.31
C PRO A 235 8.24 -15.25 -15.04
N LEU A 236 7.95 -15.62 -16.29
CA LEU A 236 6.82 -15.04 -17.06
C LEU A 236 5.45 -15.26 -16.39
N THR A 237 5.31 -16.32 -15.60
CA THR A 237 4.07 -16.61 -14.86
C THR A 237 3.90 -15.73 -13.63
N HIS A 238 4.99 -15.18 -13.08
CA HIS A 238 5.03 -14.33 -11.88
C HIS A 238 6.11 -13.26 -12.07
N PRO A 239 5.89 -12.33 -13.03
CA PRO A 239 6.88 -11.33 -13.36
C PRO A 239 6.97 -10.28 -12.25
N ARG A 240 8.17 -9.86 -11.90
CA ARG A 240 8.40 -8.66 -11.09
C ARG A 240 8.48 -7.45 -12.03
N LEU A 241 7.63 -6.46 -11.80
CA LEU A 241 7.55 -5.21 -12.56
C LEU A 241 8.17 -4.05 -11.78
N CYS A 242 9.03 -3.27 -12.43
CA CYS A 242 9.61 -2.04 -11.87
C CYS A 242 9.51 -0.90 -12.90
N THR A 243 8.49 -0.06 -12.77
CA THR A 243 8.24 1.11 -13.64
C THR A 243 8.16 2.41 -12.86
#